data_AF-A0A4U1B3Y0-F1
#
_entry.id   AF-A0A4U1B3Y0-F1
#
_cell.length_a   1.000
_cell.length_b   1.000
_cell.length_c   1.000
_cell.angle_alpha   90.00
_cell.angle_beta   90.00
_cell.angle_gamma   90.00
#
_symmetry.space_group_name_H-M   'P 1'
#
loop_
_entity.id
_entity.type
_entity.pdbx_description
1 polymer ?
#
loop_
_entity_poly.entity_id
_entity_poly.type
_entity_poly.pdbx_seq_one_letter_code
_entity_poly.pdbx_strand_id
1 'polypeptide(L)'
;MKLVSPFFKTILLIPILLTLAMISNPAAAVLVSLDFNGNDCSGVFDPQFEESYFLRTDLPKGERSFDDCWIFAADFPDELISPVIGKFEPSQNGGFNLSDVSGNFPDVDGGEWEFMLDADGDLSQGNWTYNPDEGEDDPGIRFWVAKAGDGFTLYWEVSDEDYANLCGGGASVNTLACMSAAETITAGSWDTGMQDLSHITFYNTGLEPPSQVSEGNTTALFTLGLIGLLTARRQSKINRQT
;
A
#
# COMPACT_ATOMS: atom_id res chain seq x y z
N MET A 1 -18.65 2.07 67.30
CA MET A 1 -18.71 1.17 66.12
C MET A 1 -18.90 2.07 64.90
N LYS A 2 -17.83 2.45 64.20
CA LYS A 2 -17.89 3.37 63.04
C LYS A 2 -17.85 2.54 61.75
N LEU A 3 -18.95 2.54 61.02
CA LEU A 3 -19.07 1.98 59.67
C LEU A 3 -18.23 2.82 58.71
N VAL A 4 -17.14 2.26 58.20
CA VAL A 4 -16.35 2.84 57.11
C VAL A 4 -16.99 2.41 55.80
N SER A 5 -17.50 3.38 55.04
CA SER A 5 -18.18 3.21 53.75
C SER A 5 -17.22 2.73 52.65
N PRO A 6 -17.59 1.76 51.81
CA PRO A 6 -16.75 1.24 50.72
C PRO A 6 -16.80 2.08 49.42
N PHE A 7 -17.44 3.26 49.41
CA PHE A 7 -17.78 3.98 48.17
C PHE A 7 -16.63 4.70 47.45
N PHE A 8 -15.39 4.67 47.95
CA PHE A 8 -14.30 5.51 47.42
C PHE A 8 -13.34 4.82 46.41
N LYS A 9 -13.58 3.56 46.02
CA LYS A 9 -12.64 2.82 45.14
C LYS A 9 -12.96 2.81 43.65
N THR A 10 -14.15 3.28 43.22
CA THR A 10 -14.60 3.09 41.82
C THR A 10 -14.43 4.34 40.93
N ILE A 11 -14.00 5.49 41.47
CA ILE A 11 -13.96 6.76 40.71
C ILE A 11 -12.59 7.00 40.01
N LEU A 12 -11.54 6.24 40.33
CA LEU A 12 -10.19 6.52 39.82
C LEU A 12 -9.76 5.73 38.56
N LEU A 13 -10.59 4.83 38.02
CA LEU A 13 -10.23 3.95 36.89
C LEU A 13 -10.66 4.48 35.51
N ILE A 14 -11.57 5.45 35.45
CA ILE A 14 -12.12 6.00 34.19
C ILE A 14 -11.15 6.96 33.47
N PRO A 15 -10.34 7.84 34.12
CA PRO A 15 -9.46 8.75 33.39
C PRO A 15 -8.20 8.07 32.80
N ILE A 16 -7.85 6.86 33.26
CA ILE A 16 -6.68 6.11 32.77
C ILE A 16 -7.00 5.40 31.43
N LEU A 17 -8.22 4.88 31.25
CA LEU A 17 -8.61 4.25 29.99
C LEU A 17 -8.79 5.26 28.84
N LEU A 18 -9.21 6.50 29.14
CA LEU A 18 -9.43 7.54 28.13
C LEU A 18 -8.12 8.17 27.61
N THR A 19 -7.03 8.05 28.36
CA THR A 19 -5.71 8.60 27.97
C THR A 19 -4.88 7.62 27.14
N LEU A 20 -5.08 6.30 27.27
CA LEU A 20 -4.42 5.31 26.41
C LEU A 20 -4.96 5.28 24.96
N ALA A 21 -6.21 5.68 24.73
CA ALA A 21 -6.83 5.65 23.40
C ALA A 21 -6.44 6.83 22.49
N MET A 22 -5.59 7.76 22.94
CA MET A 22 -5.29 9.03 22.24
C MET A 22 -3.86 9.09 21.67
N ILE A 23 -3.06 8.01 21.74
CA ILE A 23 -1.67 7.99 21.26
C ILE A 23 -1.43 6.83 20.27
N SER A 24 -2.40 6.54 19.41
CA SER A 24 -2.09 5.84 18.17
C SER A 24 -1.78 6.90 17.11
N ASN A 25 -0.50 7.28 17.00
CA ASN A 25 -0.07 7.93 15.77
C ASN A 25 -0.28 6.90 14.65
N PRO A 26 -0.86 7.28 13.50
CA PRO A 26 -0.82 6.39 12.34
C PRO A 26 0.64 6.04 12.11
N ALA A 27 0.93 4.76 11.85
CA ALA A 27 2.25 4.37 11.38
C ALA A 27 2.55 5.24 10.15
N ALA A 28 3.59 6.05 10.24
CA ALA A 28 4.03 6.85 9.11
C ALA A 28 4.86 5.93 8.22
N ALA A 29 4.44 5.82 6.97
CA ALA A 29 5.16 5.14 5.92
C ALA A 29 5.89 6.17 5.05
N VAL A 30 7.09 5.81 4.61
CA VAL A 30 7.92 6.60 3.70
C VAL A 30 7.74 6.03 2.31
N LEU A 31 7.25 6.86 1.38
CA LEU A 31 7.28 6.55 -0.04
C LEU A 31 8.71 6.57 -0.54
N VAL A 32 9.15 5.44 -1.07
CA VAL A 32 10.44 5.27 -1.73
C VAL A 32 10.19 5.14 -3.23
N SER A 33 11.01 5.84 -4.03
CA SER A 33 10.97 5.74 -5.48
C SER A 33 12.37 5.54 -6.06
N LEU A 34 12.42 4.86 -7.20
CA LEU A 34 13.64 4.67 -7.98
C LEU A 34 13.36 4.72 -9.48
N ASP A 35 14.10 5.58 -10.17
CA ASP A 35 14.00 5.75 -11.61
C ASP A 35 14.94 4.81 -12.37
N PHE A 36 14.43 4.26 -13.46
CA PHE A 36 15.16 3.37 -14.35
C PHE A 36 14.98 3.81 -15.81
N ASN A 37 15.99 3.50 -16.61
CA ASN A 37 15.88 3.61 -18.07
C ASN A 37 15.34 2.30 -18.65
N GLY A 38 14.58 2.40 -19.73
CA GLY A 38 14.03 1.28 -20.49
C GLY A 38 12.55 1.00 -20.19
N ASN A 39 12.20 -0.28 -20.25
CA ASN A 39 10.84 -0.77 -20.07
C ASN A 39 10.78 -1.69 -18.86
N ASP A 40 9.70 -1.57 -18.09
CA ASP A 40 9.34 -2.52 -17.05
C ASP A 40 8.78 -3.80 -17.68
N CYS A 41 9.11 -4.95 -17.10
CA CYS A 41 8.64 -6.28 -17.51
C CYS A 41 8.89 -6.74 -18.97
N SER A 42 9.42 -5.92 -19.87
CA SER A 42 9.47 -6.27 -21.28
C SER A 42 10.78 -6.98 -21.65
N GLY A 43 10.70 -8.29 -21.85
CA GLY A 43 11.72 -9.09 -22.54
C GLY A 43 11.58 -9.12 -24.06
N VAL A 44 10.66 -8.31 -24.58
CA VAL A 44 10.21 -8.27 -25.98
C VAL A 44 9.85 -6.79 -26.18
N PHE A 45 10.66 -5.89 -26.78
CA PHE A 45 11.15 -5.84 -28.15
C PHE A 45 12.38 -4.90 -28.28
N ASP A 46 13.59 -5.43 -28.28
CA ASP A 46 14.74 -5.08 -29.16
C ASP A 46 15.90 -6.02 -28.76
N PRO A 47 16.61 -6.69 -29.68
CA PRO A 47 17.88 -7.35 -29.37
C PRO A 47 19.03 -6.42 -28.94
N GLN A 48 18.85 -5.09 -28.90
CA GLN A 48 19.92 -4.13 -28.56
C GLN A 48 19.97 -3.66 -27.09
N PHE A 49 18.97 -3.98 -26.27
CA PHE A 49 18.98 -3.67 -24.83
C PHE A 49 19.06 -4.97 -24.01
N GLU A 50 20.25 -5.30 -23.52
CA GLU A 50 20.54 -6.52 -22.77
C GLU A 50 20.13 -6.48 -21.29
N GLU A 51 19.57 -5.39 -20.78
CA GLU A 51 19.31 -5.26 -19.33
C GLU A 51 17.85 -4.89 -19.05
N SER A 52 16.98 -5.90 -19.04
CA SER A 52 15.66 -5.81 -18.43
C SER A 52 15.80 -6.01 -16.91
N TYR A 53 15.49 -5.00 -16.12
CA TYR A 53 15.64 -5.02 -14.66
C TYR A 53 14.60 -5.88 -13.91
N PHE A 54 13.74 -6.64 -14.60
CA PHE A 54 12.67 -7.39 -13.93
C PHE A 54 12.39 -8.77 -14.52
N LEU A 55 13.31 -9.36 -15.31
CA LEU A 55 13.09 -10.68 -15.88
C LEU A 55 13.96 -11.74 -15.24
N ARG A 56 13.37 -12.90 -15.03
CA ARG A 56 14.10 -14.14 -14.76
C ARG A 56 15.15 -14.40 -15.85
N THR A 57 16.42 -14.45 -15.44
CA THR A 57 17.56 -14.66 -16.34
C THR A 57 17.75 -16.13 -16.72
N ASP A 58 17.13 -17.05 -16.00
CA ASP A 58 17.23 -18.50 -16.19
C ASP A 58 16.34 -19.03 -17.32
N LEU A 59 15.41 -18.23 -17.84
CA LEU A 59 14.57 -18.59 -18.99
C LEU A 59 15.10 -18.00 -20.31
N PRO A 60 15.13 -18.79 -21.41
CA PRO A 60 15.43 -18.29 -22.74
C PRO A 60 14.48 -17.17 -23.16
N LYS A 61 14.98 -16.14 -23.87
CA LYS A 61 14.19 -14.97 -24.30
C LYS A 61 12.87 -15.33 -25.00
N GLY A 62 12.85 -16.41 -25.78
CA GLY A 62 11.66 -16.87 -26.52
C GLY A 62 10.61 -17.59 -25.67
N GLU A 63 10.93 -17.89 -24.40
CA GLU A 63 10.05 -18.59 -23.46
C GLU A 63 9.52 -17.66 -22.37
N ARG A 64 9.96 -16.38 -22.33
CA ARG A 64 9.54 -15.42 -21.32
C ARG A 64 8.11 -14.93 -21.59
N SER A 65 7.28 -14.92 -20.57
CA SER A 65 5.93 -14.35 -20.58
C SER A 65 5.81 -13.19 -19.59
N PHE A 66 4.61 -12.60 -19.49
CA PHE A 66 4.30 -11.61 -18.46
C PHE A 66 4.51 -12.19 -17.04
N ASP A 67 4.22 -13.47 -16.84
CA ASP A 67 4.40 -14.18 -15.54
C ASP A 67 5.86 -14.26 -15.08
N ASP A 68 6.81 -14.04 -15.99
CA ASP A 68 8.23 -14.03 -15.70
C ASP A 68 8.74 -12.63 -15.29
N CYS A 69 7.84 -11.66 -15.14
CA CYS A 69 8.18 -10.36 -14.58
C CYS A 69 8.17 -10.34 -13.05
N TRP A 70 9.28 -9.91 -12.46
CA TRP A 70 9.53 -9.90 -11.03
C TRP A 70 10.37 -8.70 -10.61
N ILE A 71 10.10 -8.16 -9.43
CA ILE A 71 11.01 -7.25 -8.75
C ILE A 71 12.20 -8.03 -8.17
N PHE A 72 13.42 -7.51 -8.33
CA PHE A 72 14.62 -7.99 -7.66
C PHE A 72 15.43 -6.85 -7.06
N ALA A 73 16.36 -7.18 -6.17
CA ALA A 73 17.29 -6.21 -5.59
C ALA A 73 18.64 -6.23 -6.30
N ALA A 74 19.27 -5.06 -6.45
CA ALA A 74 20.54 -4.92 -7.16
C ALA A 74 21.70 -5.70 -6.51
N ASP A 75 21.67 -5.89 -5.19
CA ASP A 75 22.68 -6.65 -4.43
C ASP A 75 22.41 -8.17 -4.40
N PHE A 76 21.19 -8.60 -4.77
CA PHE A 76 20.78 -10.00 -4.90
C PHE A 76 19.91 -10.21 -6.15
N PRO A 77 20.48 -10.12 -7.36
CA PRO A 77 19.71 -10.14 -8.61
C PRO A 77 19.04 -11.49 -8.92
N ASP A 78 19.47 -12.57 -8.26
CA ASP A 78 18.86 -13.90 -8.39
C ASP A 78 17.68 -14.11 -7.44
N GLU A 79 17.46 -13.21 -6.47
CA GLU A 79 16.35 -13.29 -5.52
C GLU A 79 15.11 -12.60 -6.08
N LEU A 80 14.06 -13.38 -6.31
CA LEU A 80 12.79 -12.91 -6.84
C LEU A 80 11.90 -12.41 -5.69
N ILE A 81 11.72 -11.10 -5.58
CA ILE A 81 11.09 -10.47 -4.41
C ILE A 81 9.57 -10.42 -4.55
N SER A 82 9.07 -10.06 -5.72
CA SER A 82 7.66 -9.73 -5.91
C SER A 82 7.24 -10.00 -7.36
N PRO A 83 6.35 -10.99 -7.61
CA PRO A 83 5.87 -11.28 -8.96
C PRO A 83 4.89 -10.22 -9.43
N VAL A 84 4.81 -10.02 -10.74
CA VAL A 84 3.83 -9.11 -11.34
C VAL A 84 2.39 -9.61 -11.13
N ILE A 85 1.47 -8.69 -10.86
CA ILE A 85 0.03 -8.94 -10.73
C ILE A 85 -0.65 -8.63 -12.07
N GLY A 86 -0.62 -7.36 -12.46
CA GLY A 86 -1.36 -6.85 -13.60
C GLY A 86 -0.80 -5.52 -14.08
N LYS A 87 -1.09 -5.21 -15.34
CA LYS A 87 -0.66 -4.01 -16.04
C LYS A 87 -1.88 -3.27 -16.57
N PHE A 88 -1.93 -1.97 -16.34
CA PHE A 88 -3.03 -1.10 -16.71
C PHE A 88 -2.57 0.00 -17.66
N GLU A 89 -3.30 0.18 -18.75
CA GLU A 89 -3.03 1.21 -19.76
C GLU A 89 -4.14 2.27 -19.74
N PRO A 90 -3.81 3.57 -19.92
CA PRO A 90 -4.83 4.60 -20.07
C PRO A 90 -5.78 4.29 -21.25
N SER A 91 -7.07 4.44 -21.00
CA SER A 91 -8.14 4.18 -21.96
C SER A 91 -8.45 5.43 -22.79
N GLN A 92 -8.79 5.24 -24.08
CA GLN A 92 -9.22 6.35 -24.96
C GLN A 92 -10.51 7.05 -24.47
N ASN A 93 -11.31 6.38 -23.65
CA ASN A 93 -12.56 6.91 -23.12
C ASN A 93 -12.40 7.56 -21.73
N GLY A 94 -11.16 7.77 -21.28
CA GLY A 94 -10.85 8.10 -19.89
C GLY A 94 -10.82 6.85 -19.02
N GLY A 95 -10.03 6.91 -17.94
CA GLY A 95 -9.79 5.77 -17.04
C GLY A 95 -8.67 4.85 -17.54
N PHE A 96 -8.63 3.65 -16.97
CA PHE A 96 -7.60 2.65 -17.20
C PHE A 96 -8.23 1.30 -17.54
N ASN A 97 -7.57 0.53 -18.40
CA ASN A 97 -7.97 -0.84 -18.70
C ASN A 97 -6.85 -1.80 -18.30
N LEU A 98 -7.20 -2.93 -17.69
CA LEU A 98 -6.29 -4.05 -17.51
C LEU A 98 -5.86 -4.59 -18.88
N SER A 99 -4.58 -4.42 -19.23
CA SER A 99 -4.01 -4.85 -20.51
C SER A 99 -3.47 -6.27 -20.43
N ASP A 100 -2.86 -6.62 -19.30
CA ASP A 100 -2.25 -7.92 -19.04
C ASP A 100 -2.41 -8.28 -17.56
N VAL A 101 -2.59 -9.57 -17.27
CA VAL A 101 -2.68 -10.12 -15.92
C VAL A 101 -1.82 -11.37 -15.82
N SER A 102 -1.19 -11.59 -14.67
CA SER A 102 -0.39 -12.78 -14.45
C SER A 102 -1.28 -14.00 -14.24
N GLY A 103 -0.93 -15.10 -14.89
CA GLY A 103 -1.53 -16.41 -14.64
C GLY A 103 -1.31 -16.94 -13.21
N ASN A 104 -0.46 -16.28 -12.41
CA ASN A 104 -0.31 -16.57 -10.98
C ASN A 104 -1.48 -16.04 -10.14
N PHE A 105 -2.25 -15.08 -10.65
CA PHE A 105 -3.36 -14.42 -9.96
C PHE A 105 -4.60 -14.43 -10.87
N PRO A 106 -5.22 -15.61 -11.10
CA PRO A 106 -6.28 -15.77 -12.09
C PRO A 106 -7.60 -15.10 -11.72
N ASP A 107 -7.79 -14.77 -10.44
CA ASP A 107 -9.01 -14.13 -9.94
C ASP A 107 -9.00 -12.61 -10.16
N VAL A 108 -7.81 -12.01 -10.35
CA VAL A 108 -7.64 -10.58 -10.64
C VAL A 108 -8.28 -10.22 -11.99
N ASP A 109 -9.26 -9.31 -11.97
CA ASP A 109 -10.01 -8.91 -13.17
C ASP A 109 -9.89 -7.42 -13.54
N GLY A 110 -9.32 -6.61 -12.64
CA GLY A 110 -9.07 -5.18 -12.82
C GLY A 110 -10.14 -4.27 -12.20
N GLY A 111 -11.28 -4.83 -11.75
CA GLY A 111 -12.35 -4.11 -11.06
C GLY A 111 -11.99 -3.68 -9.62
N GLU A 112 -10.94 -4.26 -9.06
CA GLU A 112 -10.39 -4.00 -7.74
C GLU A 112 -9.66 -2.64 -7.67
N TRP A 113 -9.24 -2.10 -8.83
CA TRP A 113 -8.53 -0.83 -8.93
C TRP A 113 -9.45 0.33 -9.28
N GLU A 114 -9.29 1.43 -8.56
CA GLU A 114 -9.83 2.74 -8.92
C GLU A 114 -8.69 3.73 -9.13
N PHE A 115 -8.69 4.40 -10.28
CA PHE A 115 -7.67 5.39 -10.64
C PHE A 115 -8.26 6.80 -10.60
N MET A 116 -7.59 7.68 -9.87
CA MET A 116 -7.94 9.07 -9.67
C MET A 116 -6.88 9.95 -10.33
N LEU A 117 -7.24 10.54 -11.46
CA LEU A 117 -6.42 11.56 -12.13
C LEU A 117 -6.60 12.92 -11.44
N ASP A 118 -5.68 13.84 -11.73
CA ASP A 118 -5.85 15.23 -11.33
C ASP A 118 -7.04 15.91 -12.05
N ALA A 119 -7.36 17.14 -11.65
CA ALA A 119 -8.51 17.86 -12.16
C ALA A 119 -8.43 18.20 -13.66
N ASP A 120 -7.21 18.21 -14.22
CA ASP A 120 -6.96 18.52 -15.62
C ASP A 120 -6.97 17.25 -16.49
N GLY A 121 -7.05 16.07 -15.87
CA GLY A 121 -6.98 14.78 -16.54
C GLY A 121 -5.57 14.47 -17.06
N ASP A 122 -4.55 15.09 -16.47
CA ASP A 122 -3.16 14.83 -16.79
C ASP A 122 -2.81 13.40 -16.36
N LEU A 123 -2.21 12.65 -17.26
CA LEU A 123 -1.76 11.28 -16.99
C LEU A 123 -0.38 11.27 -16.33
N SER A 124 0.30 12.41 -16.27
CA SER A 124 1.62 12.51 -15.64
C SER A 124 1.58 12.25 -14.14
N GLN A 125 0.44 12.47 -13.48
CA GLN A 125 0.26 12.29 -12.04
C GLN A 125 -1.11 11.70 -11.73
N GLY A 126 -1.18 10.97 -10.61
CA GLY A 126 -2.46 10.50 -10.11
C GLY A 126 -2.31 9.59 -8.90
N ASN A 127 -3.46 9.08 -8.47
CA ASN A 127 -3.56 8.15 -7.36
C ASN A 127 -4.34 6.92 -7.79
N TRP A 128 -4.07 5.80 -7.14
CA TRP A 128 -4.84 4.58 -7.29
C TRP A 128 -5.24 4.06 -5.91
N THR A 129 -6.36 3.35 -5.86
CA THR A 129 -6.79 2.55 -4.71
C THR A 129 -7.07 1.13 -5.17
N TYR A 130 -6.80 0.17 -4.29
CA TYR A 130 -6.99 -1.26 -4.52
C TYR A 130 -7.88 -1.84 -3.43
N ASN A 131 -9.02 -2.38 -3.83
CA ASN A 131 -9.99 -3.03 -2.97
C ASN A 131 -10.10 -4.49 -3.41
N PRO A 132 -9.28 -5.39 -2.84
CA PRO A 132 -9.33 -6.81 -3.20
C PRO A 132 -10.70 -7.39 -2.87
N ASP A 133 -11.16 -8.34 -3.69
CA ASP A 133 -12.48 -8.93 -3.54
C ASP A 133 -12.56 -9.84 -2.29
N GLU A 134 -13.63 -9.66 -1.51
CA GLU A 134 -13.81 -10.43 -0.28
C GLU A 134 -14.05 -11.91 -0.61
N GLY A 135 -13.10 -12.76 -0.22
CA GLY A 135 -13.20 -14.22 -0.38
C GLY A 135 -12.56 -14.77 -1.64
N GLU A 136 -11.86 -13.93 -2.40
CA GLU A 136 -10.98 -14.33 -3.50
C GLU A 136 -9.51 -14.27 -3.06
N ASP A 137 -8.63 -14.98 -3.76
CA ASP A 137 -7.20 -15.10 -3.42
C ASP A 137 -6.39 -13.91 -4.01
N ASP A 138 -6.94 -12.72 -3.88
CA ASP A 138 -6.42 -11.48 -4.44
C ASP A 138 -5.08 -11.07 -3.78
N PRO A 139 -4.06 -10.73 -4.58
CA PRO A 139 -2.73 -10.41 -4.07
C PRO A 139 -2.67 -9.02 -3.43
N GLY A 140 -1.98 -8.90 -2.29
CA GLY A 140 -1.63 -7.58 -1.76
C GLY A 140 -0.60 -6.86 -2.64
N ILE A 141 -0.66 -5.53 -2.71
CA ILE A 141 0.29 -4.72 -3.49
C ILE A 141 1.46 -4.25 -2.61
N ARG A 142 2.70 -4.46 -3.06
CA ARG A 142 3.92 -3.93 -2.40
C ARG A 142 4.67 -2.92 -3.23
N PHE A 143 4.67 -3.16 -4.54
CA PHE A 143 5.37 -2.32 -5.50
C PHE A 143 4.41 -1.98 -6.63
N TRP A 144 4.61 -0.80 -7.19
CA TRP A 144 4.00 -0.41 -8.44
C TRP A 144 5.01 0.34 -9.29
N VAL A 145 4.86 0.25 -10.60
CA VAL A 145 5.72 0.91 -11.57
C VAL A 145 4.88 1.82 -12.42
N ALA A 146 5.27 3.09 -12.55
CA ALA A 146 4.71 4.01 -13.53
C ALA A 146 5.68 4.16 -14.69
N LYS A 147 5.28 3.74 -15.90
CA LYS A 147 6.08 3.88 -17.10
C LYS A 147 5.67 5.12 -17.89
N ALA A 148 6.64 5.95 -18.26
CA ALA A 148 6.45 7.00 -19.26
C ALA A 148 7.71 7.21 -20.10
N GLY A 149 7.53 7.44 -21.41
CA GLY A 149 8.62 7.57 -22.37
C GLY A 149 9.65 6.44 -22.31
N ASP A 150 10.93 6.82 -22.28
CA ASP A 150 12.08 5.91 -22.32
C ASP A 150 12.49 5.35 -20.96
N GLY A 151 11.71 5.59 -19.90
CA GLY A 151 12.00 5.14 -18.54
C GLY A 151 10.76 4.73 -17.77
N PHE A 152 10.98 4.40 -16.51
CA PHE A 152 9.92 4.12 -15.55
C PHE A 152 10.40 4.41 -14.13
N THR A 153 9.46 4.61 -13.22
CA THR A 153 9.73 4.79 -11.79
C THR A 153 9.08 3.65 -11.02
N LEU A 154 9.88 2.94 -10.22
CA LEU A 154 9.43 1.94 -9.26
C LEU A 154 9.12 2.64 -7.94
N TYR A 155 7.99 2.30 -7.33
CA TYR A 155 7.53 2.85 -6.07
C TYR A 155 7.22 1.73 -5.06
N TRP A 156 7.48 2.01 -3.79
CA TRP A 156 7.04 1.19 -2.65
C TRP A 156 7.02 2.03 -1.37
N GLU A 157 6.29 1.56 -0.36
CA GLU A 157 6.26 2.20 0.95
C GLU A 157 6.98 1.34 1.99
N VAL A 158 7.67 2.00 2.92
CA VAL A 158 8.40 1.34 4.02
C VAL A 158 8.10 2.09 5.32
N SER A 159 7.96 1.40 6.45
CA SER A 159 7.79 2.06 7.74
C SER A 159 8.93 3.06 8.03
N ASP A 160 8.68 4.15 8.76
CA ASP A 160 9.72 5.11 9.17
C ASP A 160 10.93 4.41 9.85
N GLU A 161 10.67 3.39 10.67
CA GLU A 161 11.68 2.62 11.38
C GLU A 161 12.54 1.79 10.42
N ASP A 162 11.90 1.04 9.53
CA ASP A 162 12.59 0.22 8.54
C ASP A 162 13.32 1.09 7.51
N TYR A 163 12.75 2.24 7.14
CA TYR A 163 13.43 3.19 6.28
C TYR A 163 14.72 3.67 6.95
N ALA A 164 14.67 4.09 8.22
CA ALA A 164 15.86 4.55 8.94
C ALA A 164 16.93 3.45 9.11
N ASN A 165 16.51 2.20 9.32
CA ASN A 165 17.40 1.08 9.63
C ASN A 165 17.94 0.35 8.39
N LEU A 166 17.13 0.23 7.33
CA LEU A 166 17.37 -0.65 6.17
C LEU A 166 17.57 0.12 4.87
N CYS A 167 16.95 1.30 4.71
CA CYS A 167 16.97 2.07 3.46
C CYS A 167 17.85 3.34 3.52
N GLY A 168 17.83 4.06 4.63
CA GLY A 168 18.40 5.40 4.81
C GLY A 168 19.85 5.45 5.28
N GLY A 169 20.43 4.29 5.63
CA GLY A 169 21.80 4.17 6.14
C GLY A 169 22.90 4.02 5.08
N GLY A 170 22.57 3.92 3.79
CA GLY A 170 23.50 3.54 2.72
C GLY A 170 23.33 4.31 1.41
N ALA A 171 24.16 3.97 0.41
CA ALA A 171 24.22 4.66 -0.89
C ALA A 171 23.13 4.22 -1.89
N SER A 172 22.27 3.26 -1.55
CA SER A 172 21.24 2.71 -2.45
C SER A 172 20.02 2.23 -1.66
N VAL A 173 18.83 2.59 -2.12
CA VAL A 173 17.55 2.05 -1.64
C VAL A 173 17.18 0.73 -2.35
N ASN A 174 17.84 0.42 -3.47
CA ASN A 174 17.70 -0.85 -4.19
C ASN A 174 18.63 -1.90 -3.58
N THR A 175 18.26 -2.39 -2.40
CA THR A 175 18.93 -3.49 -1.70
C THR A 175 17.88 -4.48 -1.22
N LEU A 176 18.24 -5.76 -1.09
CA LEU A 176 17.31 -6.81 -0.68
C LEU A 176 16.70 -6.49 0.68
N ALA A 177 17.50 -5.94 1.60
CA ALA A 177 17.05 -5.55 2.93
C ALA A 177 15.96 -4.45 2.89
N CYS A 178 16.19 -3.36 2.14
CA CYS A 178 15.22 -2.27 2.02
C CYS A 178 13.96 -2.71 1.27
N MET A 179 14.10 -3.40 0.13
CA MET A 179 12.96 -3.83 -0.68
C MET A 179 12.14 -4.91 0.04
N SER A 180 12.79 -5.79 0.81
CA SER A 180 12.09 -6.78 1.63
C SER A 180 11.28 -6.15 2.77
N ALA A 181 11.55 -4.90 3.14
CA ALA A 181 10.77 -4.15 4.13
C ALA A 181 9.57 -3.39 3.53
N ALA A 182 9.33 -3.51 2.22
CA ALA A 182 8.17 -2.90 1.58
C ALA A 182 6.87 -3.40 2.23
N GLU A 183 6.02 -2.45 2.66
CA GLU A 183 4.71 -2.71 3.25
C GLU A 183 3.70 -3.11 2.17
N THR A 184 2.67 -3.86 2.59
CA THR A 184 1.50 -4.07 1.75
C THR A 184 0.56 -2.88 1.86
N ILE A 185 0.21 -2.29 0.72
CA ILE A 185 -0.62 -1.09 0.63
C ILE A 185 -1.87 -1.34 -0.22
N THR A 186 -2.89 -0.50 -0.01
CA THR A 186 -4.14 -0.51 -0.77
C THR A 186 -4.39 0.81 -1.50
N ALA A 187 -3.42 1.72 -1.48
CA ALA A 187 -3.47 2.98 -2.19
C ALA A 187 -2.06 3.49 -2.44
N GLY A 188 -1.87 4.24 -3.51
CA GLY A 188 -0.60 4.86 -3.83
C GLY A 188 -0.76 5.97 -4.85
N SER A 189 0.34 6.64 -5.14
CA SER A 189 0.41 7.72 -6.12
C SER A 189 1.49 7.44 -7.16
N TRP A 190 1.38 8.05 -8.33
CA TRP A 190 2.48 8.11 -9.30
C TRP A 190 2.75 9.54 -9.74
N ASP A 191 3.99 9.77 -10.17
CA ASP A 191 4.44 10.99 -10.83
C ASP A 191 5.48 10.61 -11.91
N THR A 192 5.11 10.75 -13.17
CA THR A 192 6.00 10.53 -14.32
C THR A 192 6.64 11.84 -14.80
N GLY A 193 6.56 12.90 -13.98
CA GLY A 193 7.10 14.23 -14.24
C GLY A 193 6.22 15.01 -15.20
N MET A 194 6.67 15.13 -16.46
CA MET A 194 5.96 15.88 -17.51
C MET A 194 5.56 14.99 -18.70
N GLN A 195 5.64 13.67 -18.53
CA GLN A 195 5.35 12.71 -19.60
C GLN A 195 4.08 11.95 -19.26
N ASP A 196 3.18 11.83 -20.23
CA ASP A 196 1.97 11.02 -20.06
C ASP A 196 2.35 9.57 -19.75
N LEU A 197 1.64 9.00 -18.77
CA LEU A 197 1.77 7.60 -18.39
C LEU A 197 1.45 6.70 -19.59
N SER A 198 2.36 5.79 -19.91
CA SER A 198 2.13 4.70 -20.87
C SER A 198 1.31 3.60 -20.23
N HIS A 199 1.71 3.18 -19.03
CA HIS A 199 1.01 2.17 -18.23
C HIS A 199 1.50 2.19 -16.79
N ILE A 200 0.74 1.54 -15.91
CA ILE A 200 1.10 1.25 -14.53
C ILE A 200 1.05 -0.26 -14.28
N THR A 201 2.07 -0.81 -13.63
CA THR A 201 2.21 -2.25 -13.35
C THR A 201 2.27 -2.48 -11.84
N PHE A 202 1.54 -3.47 -11.34
CA PHE A 202 1.48 -3.80 -9.91
C PHE A 202 2.16 -5.12 -9.60
N TYR A 203 2.73 -5.27 -8.41
CA TYR A 203 3.46 -6.48 -8.00
C TYR A 203 3.07 -6.96 -6.59
N ASN A 204 3.00 -8.28 -6.43
CA ASN A 204 2.45 -8.96 -5.27
C ASN A 204 3.44 -9.09 -4.11
N THR A 205 2.89 -9.05 -2.92
CA THR A 205 3.53 -9.29 -1.64
C THR A 205 4.03 -10.70 -1.36
N GLY A 206 3.42 -11.73 -1.95
CA GLY A 206 3.59 -13.11 -1.48
C GLY A 206 2.98 -13.36 -0.08
N LEU A 207 2.18 -12.43 0.42
CA LEU A 207 1.44 -12.47 1.68
C LEU A 207 -0.05 -12.12 1.40
N GLU A 208 -0.95 -12.50 2.30
CA GLU A 208 -2.34 -12.03 2.20
C GLU A 208 -2.39 -10.50 2.33
N PRO A 209 -3.26 -9.77 1.59
CA PRO A 209 -3.49 -8.35 1.82
C PRO A 209 -3.74 -8.08 3.31
N PRO A 210 -3.31 -6.94 3.87
CA PRO A 210 -3.62 -6.60 5.23
C PRO A 210 -5.15 -6.59 5.33
N SER A 211 -5.71 -7.49 6.13
CA SER A 211 -7.16 -7.50 6.35
C SER A 211 -7.54 -6.09 6.77
N GLN A 212 -8.43 -5.43 6.01
CA GLN A 212 -8.92 -4.12 6.42
C GLN A 212 -9.46 -4.29 7.83
N VAL A 213 -8.79 -3.66 8.79
CA VAL A 213 -9.22 -3.74 10.17
C VAL A 213 -10.58 -3.08 10.18
N SER A 214 -11.65 -3.88 10.30
CA SER A 214 -13.02 -3.41 10.20
C SER A 214 -13.20 -2.14 11.04
N GLU A 215 -13.30 -1.00 10.37
CA GLU A 215 -13.49 0.30 11.02
C GLU A 215 -14.80 0.34 11.81
N GLY A 216 -15.68 -0.66 11.62
CA GLY A 216 -16.96 -0.82 12.30
C GLY A 216 -16.85 -0.81 13.83
N ASN A 217 -15.73 -1.21 14.41
CA ASN A 217 -15.56 -1.15 15.87
C ASN A 217 -15.06 0.22 16.35
N THR A 218 -14.29 0.97 15.55
CA THR A 218 -13.84 2.32 15.92
C THR A 218 -15.00 3.31 15.89
N THR A 219 -15.91 3.23 14.92
CA THR A 219 -17.13 4.05 14.91
C THR A 219 -18.06 3.69 16.05
N ALA A 220 -18.19 2.39 16.38
CA ALA A 220 -18.97 1.94 17.52
C ALA A 220 -18.38 2.45 18.85
N LEU A 221 -17.07 2.36 19.05
CA LEU A 221 -16.39 2.88 20.25
C LEU A 221 -16.47 4.41 20.33
N PHE A 222 -16.33 5.12 19.21
CA PHE A 222 -16.49 6.57 19.15
C PHE A 222 -17.93 6.99 19.49
N THR A 223 -18.92 6.27 18.94
CA THR A 223 -20.35 6.51 19.19
C THR A 223 -20.73 6.19 20.64
N LEU A 224 -20.25 5.07 21.19
CA LEU A 224 -20.44 4.71 22.59
C LEU A 224 -19.77 5.72 23.53
N GLY A 225 -18.58 6.22 23.16
CA GLY A 225 -17.91 7.31 23.87
C GLY A 225 -18.74 8.60 23.92
N LEU A 226 -19.33 9.00 22.79
CA LEU A 226 -20.23 10.16 22.72
C LEU A 226 -21.50 9.97 23.56
N ILE A 227 -22.13 8.79 23.52
CA ILE A 227 -23.31 8.46 24.34
C ILE A 227 -22.95 8.49 25.84
N GLY A 228 -21.78 7.98 26.21
CA GLY A 228 -21.25 8.06 27.58
C GLY A 228 -21.11 9.50 28.08
N LEU A 229 -20.55 10.40 27.25
CA LEU A 229 -20.42 11.83 27.57
C LEU A 229 -21.77 12.54 27.74
N LEU A 230 -22.75 12.22 26.89
CA LEU A 230 -24.10 12.80 26.96
C LEU A 230 -24.87 12.36 28.21
N THR A 231 -24.73 11.09 28.61
CA THR A 231 -25.40 10.55 29.81
C THR A 231 -24.76 11.06 31.10
N ALA A 232 -23.43 11.18 31.16
CA ALA A 232 -22.72 11.76 32.30
C ALA A 232 -23.13 13.22 32.57
N ARG A 233 -23.34 14.03 31.52
CA ARG A 233 -23.82 15.42 31.65
C ARG A 233 -25.20 15.51 32.32
N ARG A 234 -26.10 14.57 32.05
CA ARG A 234 -27.46 14.57 32.64
C ARG A 234 -27.44 14.28 34.14
N GLN A 235 -26.58 13.36 34.60
CA GLN A 235 -26.49 13.03 36.04
C GLN A 235 -25.94 14.19 36.89
N SER A 236 -25.03 15.01 36.33
CA SER A 236 -24.49 16.18 37.06
C SER A 236 -25.53 17.24 37.41
N LYS A 237 -26.61 17.36 36.62
CA LYS A 237 -27.71 18.31 36.89
C LYS A 237 -28.64 17.84 38.01
N ILE A 238 -28.83 16.54 38.15
CA ILE A 238 -29.74 15.95 39.17
C ILE A 238 -29.15 16.12 40.58
N ASN A 239 -27.83 15.94 40.74
CA ASN A 239 -27.16 16.08 42.04
C ASN A 239 -26.97 17.53 42.51
N ARG A 240 -27.37 18.55 41.73
CA ARG A 240 -27.37 19.96 42.16
C ARG A 240 -28.70 20.43 42.77
N GLN A 241 -29.72 19.57 42.81
CA GLN A 241 -31.06 19.92 43.32
C GLN A 241 -31.42 19.22 44.65
N THR A 242 -30.45 18.57 45.29
CA THR A 242 -30.52 18.01 46.65
C THR A 242 -29.43 18.65 47.49
#